data_AF-A0AA39ZYS0-F1
#
_entry.id   AF-A0AA39ZYS0-F1
#
_cell.length_a   1.000
_cell.length_b   1.000
_cell.length_c   1.000
_cell.angle_alpha   90.00
_cell.angle_beta   90.00
_cell.angle_gamma   90.00
#
_symmetry.space_group_name_H-M   'P 1'
#
loop_
_entity.id
_entity.type
_entity.pdbx_description
1 polymer ?
#
loop_
_entity_poly.entity_id
_entity_poly.type
_entity_poly.pdbx_seq_one_letter_code
_entity_poly.pdbx_strand_id
1 'polypeptide(L)'
;SDEEFFQALRATYCQMRGWFRRLFSFRVYHHCEFAHVERIGVDAYVPSDLRPSFPDPSDAAYAFAPKPPKPVPPINAHEFKRRFYACPRLDPHIRYLPGSGHTCARYTGVSGALGRIPKRDAPLSTRAPDREVVWGLVAVECPSLARVFAYHVLALAGPFAFWVVWQTKLGHGDDWQNASIPFAVVCVLLSMFWFPLLQKS
;
A
#
# COMPACT_ATOMS: atom_id res chain seq x y z
N SER A 1 5.39 14.65 16.96
CA SER A 1 5.14 13.41 17.74
C SER A 1 5.13 12.18 16.82
N ASP A 2 5.13 10.95 17.36
CA ASP A 2 4.97 9.73 16.54
C ASP A 2 3.67 9.79 15.72
N GLU A 3 2.56 10.20 16.34
CA GLU A 3 1.23 10.26 15.69
C GLU A 3 1.22 11.24 14.50
N GLU A 4 1.73 12.46 14.68
CA GLU A 4 1.85 13.45 13.59
C GLU A 4 2.68 12.90 12.42
N PHE A 5 3.79 12.22 12.70
CA PHE A 5 4.63 11.66 11.65
C PHE A 5 3.87 10.62 10.82
N PHE A 6 3.16 9.68 11.44
CA PHE A 6 2.44 8.65 10.69
C PHE A 6 1.24 9.23 9.92
N GLN A 7 0.61 10.28 10.44
CA GLN A 7 -0.41 11.02 9.71
C GLN A 7 0.17 11.74 8.49
N ALA A 8 1.31 12.41 8.65
CA ALA A 8 2.04 13.03 7.55
C ALA A 8 2.48 11.99 6.51
N LEU A 9 3.07 10.87 6.95
CA LEU A 9 3.46 9.75 6.11
C LEU A 9 2.29 9.23 5.26
N ARG A 10 1.11 9.06 5.87
CA ARG A 10 -0.11 8.65 5.16
C ARG A 10 -0.55 9.69 4.14
N ALA A 11 -0.52 10.98 4.51
CA ALA A 11 -0.90 12.07 3.62
C ALA A 11 0.05 12.13 2.41
N THR A 12 1.36 12.12 2.63
CA THR A 12 2.39 12.12 1.59
C THR A 12 2.29 10.89 0.70
N TYR A 13 2.13 9.69 1.27
CA TYR A 13 1.90 8.47 0.48
C TYR A 13 0.66 8.60 -0.41
N CYS A 14 -0.46 9.10 0.14
CA CYS A 14 -1.69 9.26 -0.61
C CYS A 14 -1.56 10.29 -1.74
N GLN A 15 -0.82 11.37 -1.49
CA GLN A 15 -0.53 12.42 -2.48
C GLN A 15 0.35 11.88 -3.60
N MET A 16 1.48 11.25 -3.28
CA MET A 16 2.43 10.68 -4.25
C MET A 16 1.78 9.57 -5.10
N ARG A 17 0.92 8.76 -4.50
CA ARG A 17 0.22 7.69 -5.23
C ARG A 17 -0.83 8.22 -6.20
N GLY A 18 -1.41 9.40 -5.91
CA GLY A 18 -2.52 9.96 -6.66
C GLY A 18 -3.84 9.22 -6.42
N TRP A 19 -4.96 9.88 -6.75
CA TRP A 19 -6.30 9.32 -6.53
C TRP A 19 -6.57 8.10 -7.43
N PHE A 20 -6.15 8.13 -8.70
CA PHE A 20 -6.42 7.07 -9.67
C PHE A 20 -5.80 5.73 -9.26
N ARG A 21 -4.49 5.72 -8.96
CA ARG A 21 -3.83 4.48 -8.50
C ARG A 21 -4.36 4.03 -7.14
N ARG A 22 -4.78 4.94 -6.25
CA ARG A 22 -5.42 4.54 -4.99
C ARG A 22 -6.76 3.84 -5.19
N LEU A 23 -7.52 4.25 -6.20
CA LEU A 23 -8.84 3.70 -6.49
C LEU A 23 -8.79 2.42 -7.31
N PHE A 24 -7.91 2.33 -8.32
CA PHE A 24 -7.90 1.21 -9.27
C PHE A 24 -6.76 0.21 -9.05
N SER A 25 -5.80 0.50 -8.16
CA SER A 25 -4.77 -0.48 -7.81
C SER A 25 -5.29 -1.51 -6.82
N PHE A 26 -5.04 -2.79 -7.13
CA PHE A 26 -5.24 -3.89 -6.19
C PHE A 26 -4.17 -3.95 -5.12
N ARG A 27 -3.04 -3.26 -5.31
CA ARG A 27 -1.97 -3.15 -4.31
C ARG A 27 -2.31 -2.09 -3.28
N VAL A 28 -2.03 -2.35 -2.02
CA VAL A 28 -2.27 -1.42 -0.91
C VAL A 28 -0.99 -1.24 -0.11
N TYR A 29 -0.89 -0.11 0.59
CA TYR A 29 0.19 0.10 1.55
C TYR A 29 0.25 -1.07 2.55
N HIS A 30 1.43 -1.64 2.75
CA HIS A 30 1.66 -2.67 3.75
C HIS A 30 2.49 -2.12 4.91
N HIS A 31 3.69 -1.63 4.61
CA HIS A 31 4.62 -1.09 5.58
C HIS A 31 5.68 -0.24 4.86
N CYS A 32 6.60 0.36 5.63
CA CYS A 32 7.83 0.92 5.07
C CYS A 32 9.01 0.03 5.43
N GLU A 33 9.93 -0.12 4.49
CA GLU A 33 11.26 -0.68 4.73
C GLU A 33 12.28 0.44 4.77
N PHE A 34 13.36 0.20 5.51
CA PHE A 34 14.51 1.10 5.51
C PHE A 34 15.53 0.56 4.51
N ALA A 35 15.83 1.32 3.48
CA ALA A 35 16.69 0.89 2.39
C ALA A 35 17.61 2.01 1.91
N HIS A 36 18.68 1.63 1.23
CA HIS A 36 19.51 2.56 0.47
C HIS A 36 18.75 3.10 -0.73
N VAL A 37 18.81 4.41 -0.87
CA VAL A 37 18.18 5.17 -1.93
C VAL A 37 19.27 6.00 -2.59
N GLU A 38 19.42 5.84 -3.90
CA GLU A 38 20.38 6.58 -4.71
C GLU A 38 19.67 7.72 -5.41
N ARG A 39 20.29 8.90 -5.37
CA ARG A 39 19.89 10.04 -6.18
C ARG A 39 20.35 9.81 -7.62
N ILE A 40 19.38 9.74 -8.53
CA ILE A 40 19.62 9.61 -9.98
C ILE A 40 19.40 10.93 -10.74
N GLY A 41 18.89 11.96 -10.07
CA GLY A 41 18.67 13.29 -10.65
C GLY A 41 18.18 14.30 -9.62
N VAL A 42 17.91 15.52 -10.08
CA VAL A 42 17.35 16.58 -9.24
C VAL A 42 16.00 16.11 -8.68
N ASP A 43 15.90 16.04 -7.35
CA ASP A 43 14.75 15.53 -6.60
C ASP A 43 14.30 14.10 -6.97
N ALA A 44 15.15 13.32 -7.66
CA ALA A 44 14.85 11.98 -8.13
C ALA A 44 15.67 10.93 -7.37
N TYR A 45 14.97 10.16 -6.55
CA TYR A 45 15.53 9.14 -5.68
C TYR A 45 14.95 7.78 -6.02
N VAL A 46 15.80 6.77 -6.19
CA VAL A 46 15.39 5.40 -6.46
C VAL A 46 16.00 4.45 -5.43
N PRO A 47 15.26 3.45 -4.94
CA PRO A 47 15.85 2.40 -4.12
C PRO A 47 16.96 1.70 -4.91
N SER A 48 18.19 1.74 -4.40
CA SER A 48 19.32 1.02 -5.01
C SER A 48 19.13 -0.49 -4.84
N ASP A 49 18.64 -0.89 -3.66
CA ASP A 49 18.30 -2.25 -3.31
C ASP A 49 16.94 -2.29 -2.59
N LEU A 50 16.12 -3.29 -2.92
CA LEU A 50 14.87 -3.58 -2.22
C LEU A 50 15.09 -4.38 -0.92
N ARG A 51 16.36 -4.58 -0.50
CA ARG A 51 16.67 -5.29 0.74
C ARG A 51 16.78 -4.30 1.89
N PRO A 52 16.16 -4.59 3.05
CA PRO A 52 16.33 -3.79 4.25
C PRO A 52 17.81 -3.63 4.58
N SER A 53 18.24 -2.38 4.74
CA SER A 53 19.63 -2.03 5.03
C SER A 53 19.66 -0.81 5.94
N PHE A 54 20.68 -0.73 6.78
CA PHE A 54 20.78 0.30 7.82
C PHE A 54 22.16 0.97 7.78
N PRO A 55 22.28 2.22 8.23
CA PRO A 55 23.56 2.90 8.31
C PRO A 55 24.49 2.15 9.26
N ASP A 56 25.78 2.23 8.97
CA ASP A 56 26.80 1.69 9.87
C ASP A 56 26.68 2.35 11.25
N PRO A 57 26.83 1.60 12.36
CA PRO A 57 26.81 2.19 13.71
C PRO A 57 27.79 3.34 13.92
N SER A 58 28.91 3.35 13.21
CA SER A 58 29.93 4.40 13.23
C SER A 58 29.56 5.64 12.40
N ASP A 59 28.53 5.56 11.56
CA ASP A 59 28.07 6.68 10.75
C ASP A 59 27.45 7.76 11.66
N ALA A 60 28.18 8.85 11.80
CA ALA A 60 27.77 10.02 12.57
C ALA A 60 26.71 10.87 11.86
N ALA A 61 26.48 10.67 10.56
CA ALA A 61 25.47 11.40 9.80
C ALA A 61 24.04 10.98 10.17
N TYR A 62 23.88 9.82 10.80
CA TYR A 62 22.58 9.27 11.20
C TYR A 62 22.43 9.16 12.72
N ALA A 63 21.41 9.84 13.26
CA ALA A 63 20.99 9.77 14.65
C ALA A 63 19.87 8.74 14.84
N PHE A 64 20.11 7.73 15.68
CA PHE A 64 19.11 6.76 16.16
C PHE A 64 19.62 6.02 17.39
N ALA A 65 18.69 5.48 18.18
CA ALA A 65 19.00 4.62 19.32
C ALA A 65 18.06 3.40 19.36
N PRO A 66 18.58 2.18 19.60
CA PRO A 66 19.99 1.83 19.77
C PRO A 66 20.78 1.82 18.44
N LYS A 67 22.11 1.96 18.49
CA LYS A 67 23.04 1.69 17.37
C LYS A 67 23.76 0.36 17.59
N PRO A 68 23.68 -0.64 16.69
CA PRO A 68 22.76 -0.77 15.55
C PRO A 68 21.29 -0.87 16.00
N PRO A 69 20.32 -0.69 15.08
CA PRO A 69 18.90 -0.78 15.42
C PRO A 69 18.59 -2.16 15.99
N LYS A 70 17.86 -2.22 17.10
CA LYS A 70 17.39 -3.47 17.71
C LYS A 70 15.94 -3.29 18.14
N PRO A 71 15.00 -4.13 17.70
CA PRO A 71 15.16 -5.19 16.68
C PRO A 71 15.45 -4.63 15.27
N VAL A 72 15.86 -5.50 14.34
CA VAL A 72 15.99 -5.20 12.90
C VAL A 72 14.84 -5.90 12.17
N PRO A 73 13.90 -5.16 11.53
CA PRO A 73 13.81 -3.71 11.43
C PRO A 73 13.32 -3.03 12.73
N PRO A 74 13.64 -1.73 12.95
CA PRO A 74 13.33 -0.98 14.18
C PRO A 74 11.83 -0.85 14.47
N ILE A 75 11.03 -0.85 13.41
CA ILE A 75 9.57 -0.91 13.46
C ILE A 75 9.17 -2.09 12.58
N ASN A 76 8.46 -3.06 13.15
CA ASN A 76 8.02 -4.22 12.39
C ASN A 76 6.86 -3.85 11.44
N ALA A 77 6.63 -4.68 10.42
CA ALA A 77 5.63 -4.42 9.39
C ALA A 77 4.20 -4.23 9.96
N HIS A 78 3.84 -5.00 10.99
CA HIS A 78 2.52 -4.92 11.61
C HIS A 78 2.33 -3.61 12.39
N GLU A 79 3.36 -3.15 13.10
CA GLU A 79 3.38 -1.85 13.78
C GLU A 79 3.25 -0.71 12.77
N PHE A 80 4.03 -0.73 11.67
CA PHE A 80 3.90 0.22 10.57
C PHE A 80 2.48 0.28 10.02
N LYS A 81 1.92 -0.89 9.67
CA LYS A 81 0.56 -1.01 9.13
C LYS A 81 -0.47 -0.43 10.09
N ARG A 82 -0.40 -0.80 11.37
CA ARG A 82 -1.37 -0.35 12.39
C ARG A 82 -1.27 1.16 12.63
N ARG A 83 -0.08 1.73 12.67
CA ARG A 83 0.12 3.18 12.83
C ARG A 83 -0.31 3.96 11.58
N PHE A 84 -0.01 3.45 10.39
CA PHE A 84 -0.40 4.06 9.12
C PHE A 84 -1.93 4.11 8.93
N TYR A 85 -2.62 3.01 9.26
CA TYR A 85 -4.08 2.93 9.15
C TYR A 85 -4.82 3.42 10.40
N ALA A 86 -4.11 3.89 11.43
CA ALA A 86 -4.74 4.48 12.61
C ALA A 86 -5.56 5.71 12.25
N CYS A 87 -6.62 5.95 13.02
CA CYS A 87 -7.47 7.11 12.83
C CYS A 87 -6.89 8.34 13.53
N PRO A 88 -6.77 9.49 12.83
CA PRO A 88 -6.33 10.75 13.42
C PRO A 88 -7.30 11.29 14.48
N ARG A 89 -8.58 10.98 14.32
CA ARG A 89 -9.66 11.34 15.24
C ARG A 89 -10.53 10.11 15.43
N LEU A 90 -10.85 9.78 16.68
CA LEU A 90 -11.96 8.89 17.00
C LEU A 90 -13.22 9.64 16.59
N ASP A 91 -13.59 9.56 15.31
CA ASP A 91 -14.91 10.01 14.90
C ASP A 91 -15.91 8.94 15.33
N PRO A 92 -16.78 9.21 16.33
CA PRO A 92 -17.78 8.25 16.77
C PRO A 92 -18.73 7.86 15.64
N HIS A 93 -18.93 8.69 14.61
CA HIS A 93 -19.84 8.38 13.50
C HIS A 93 -19.31 7.29 12.55
N ILE A 94 -17.99 7.19 12.39
CA ILE A 94 -17.38 6.15 11.54
C ILE A 94 -17.42 4.77 12.22
N ARG A 95 -17.55 4.74 13.56
CA ARG A 95 -17.63 3.50 14.35
C ARG A 95 -18.93 2.70 14.08
N TYR A 96 -19.98 3.36 13.61
CA TYR A 96 -21.31 2.78 13.44
C TYR A 96 -21.74 2.54 12.00
N LEU A 97 -20.90 2.87 11.00
CA LEU A 97 -21.20 2.56 9.60
C LEU A 97 -21.12 1.04 9.37
N PRO A 98 -22.26 0.33 9.23
CA PRO A 98 -22.27 -1.10 9.02
C PRO A 98 -21.67 -1.38 7.64
N GLY A 99 -20.65 -2.23 7.57
CA GLY A 99 -20.00 -2.61 6.31
C GLY A 99 -18.71 -1.86 5.97
N SER A 100 -18.27 -0.88 6.77
CA SER A 100 -16.97 -0.21 6.54
C SER A 100 -15.75 -1.06 6.90
N GLY A 101 -15.93 -2.21 7.59
CA GLY A 101 -14.84 -3.08 8.07
C GLY A 101 -13.83 -2.35 8.97
N HIS A 102 -14.16 -1.13 9.38
CA HIS A 102 -13.21 -0.19 9.93
C HIS A 102 -13.37 -0.18 11.45
N THR A 103 -12.60 -1.05 12.12
CA THR A 103 -12.45 -0.97 13.57
C THR A 103 -11.59 0.24 13.88
N CYS A 104 -12.23 1.40 14.05
CA CYS A 104 -11.59 2.66 14.40
C CYS A 104 -10.87 2.49 15.74
N ALA A 105 -9.58 2.17 15.69
CA ALA A 105 -8.73 1.99 16.85
C ALA A 105 -7.67 3.09 16.84
N ARG A 106 -7.69 3.95 17.87
CA ARG A 106 -6.55 4.82 18.14
C ARG A 106 -5.36 3.92 18.45
N TYR A 107 -4.20 4.26 17.93
CA TYR A 107 -2.98 3.55 18.30
C TYR A 107 -2.61 3.95 19.73
N THR A 108 -2.73 3.02 20.68
CA THR A 108 -2.38 3.22 22.11
C THR A 108 -1.00 2.64 22.46
N GLY A 109 -0.16 2.36 21.45
CA GLY A 109 1.14 1.74 21.68
C GLY A 109 2.21 2.72 22.17
N VAL A 110 3.37 2.16 22.49
CA VAL A 110 4.51 2.87 23.08
C VAL A 110 5.01 3.97 22.14
N SER A 111 5.14 5.18 22.67
CA SER A 111 5.77 6.33 22.00
C SER A 111 7.28 6.13 21.87
N GLY A 112 7.90 6.71 20.83
CA GLY A 112 9.35 6.63 20.62
C GLY A 112 9.75 5.68 19.51
N ALA A 113 8.81 5.20 18.69
CA ALA A 113 9.17 4.42 17.50
C ALA A 113 10.01 5.24 16.52
N LEU A 114 9.78 6.55 16.44
CA LEU A 114 10.61 7.44 15.62
C LEU A 114 12.04 7.56 16.11
N GLY A 115 12.32 7.36 17.41
CA GLY A 115 13.69 7.41 17.94
C GLY A 115 14.56 6.23 17.46
N ARG A 116 13.91 5.14 17.05
CA ARG A 116 14.56 3.92 16.55
C ARG A 116 14.85 3.97 15.05
N ILE A 117 14.24 4.89 14.31
CA ILE A 117 14.47 5.07 12.87
C ILE A 117 15.73 5.92 12.68
N PRO A 118 16.70 5.48 11.86
CA PRO A 118 17.84 6.32 11.49
C PRO A 118 17.37 7.61 10.82
N LYS A 119 17.65 8.73 11.48
CA LYS A 119 17.38 10.08 10.95
C LYS A 119 18.69 10.69 10.54
N ARG A 120 18.73 11.26 9.35
CA ARG A 120 19.90 12.00 8.90
C ARG A 120 19.87 13.40 9.51
N ASP A 121 20.98 13.83 10.11
CA ASP A 121 21.08 15.16 10.71
C ASP A 121 21.44 16.24 9.67
N ALA A 122 22.16 15.83 8.62
CA ALA A 122 22.49 16.71 7.50
C ALA A 122 21.34 16.79 6.48
N PRO A 123 21.02 17.99 5.96
CA PRO A 123 20.05 18.12 4.88
C PRO A 123 20.49 17.33 3.64
N LEU A 124 19.51 16.88 2.86
CA LEU A 124 19.77 16.32 1.54
C LEU A 124 20.20 17.46 0.62
N SER A 125 21.28 17.27 -0.12
CA SER A 125 21.60 18.17 -1.21
C SER A 125 20.59 17.89 -2.32
N THR A 126 19.72 18.84 -2.66
CA THR A 126 18.71 18.62 -3.72
C THR A 126 19.22 19.04 -5.11
N ARG A 127 20.30 19.83 -5.16
CA ARG A 127 20.78 20.50 -6.37
C ARG A 127 22.16 20.09 -6.86
N ALA A 128 22.87 19.25 -6.10
CA ALA A 128 24.20 18.85 -6.51
C ALA A 128 24.13 17.76 -7.61
N PRO A 129 25.02 17.80 -8.62
CA PRO A 129 25.00 16.88 -9.75
C PRO A 129 25.58 15.49 -9.43
N ASP A 130 26.14 15.30 -8.24
CA ASP A 130 26.75 14.03 -7.82
C ASP A 130 25.72 12.93 -7.55
N ARG A 131 26.15 11.67 -7.46
CA ARG A 131 25.29 10.58 -6.98
C ARG A 131 25.41 10.52 -5.47
N GLU A 132 24.32 10.82 -4.78
CA GLU A 132 24.27 10.73 -3.33
C GLU A 132 23.49 9.46 -2.94
N VAL A 133 24.11 8.60 -2.14
CA VAL A 133 23.47 7.42 -1.56
C VAL A 133 23.05 7.76 -0.14
N VAL A 134 21.76 7.62 0.15
CA VAL A 134 21.18 7.93 1.45
C VAL A 134 20.25 6.81 1.89
N TRP A 135 20.12 6.59 3.19
CA TRP A 135 19.09 5.70 3.70
C TRP A 135 17.78 6.45 3.93
N GLY A 136 16.67 5.81 3.58
CA GLY A 136 15.34 6.36 3.71
C GLY A 136 14.25 5.32 3.86
N LEU A 137 13.02 5.81 4.04
CA LEU A 137 11.83 4.97 4.10
C LEU A 137 11.26 4.73 2.70
N VAL A 138 11.18 3.46 2.31
CA VAL A 138 10.57 3.03 1.05
C VAL A 138 9.24 2.36 1.37
N ALA A 139 8.15 2.83 0.76
CA ALA A 139 6.84 2.23 0.95
C ALA A 139 6.72 0.91 0.19
N VAL A 140 6.41 -0.16 0.91
CA VAL A 140 6.14 -1.48 0.35
C VAL A 140 4.63 -1.68 0.19
N GLU A 141 4.24 -2.13 -1.00
CA GLU A 141 2.85 -2.41 -1.33
C GLU A 141 2.62 -3.91 -1.50
N CYS A 142 1.52 -4.42 -0.93
CA CYS A 142 1.12 -5.82 -1.09
C CYS A 142 -0.24 -5.93 -1.80
N PRO A 143 -0.50 -7.03 -2.54
CA PRO A 143 -1.83 -7.31 -3.06
C PRO A 143 -2.87 -7.38 -1.93
N SER A 144 -4.01 -6.72 -2.11
CA SER A 144 -5.16 -6.85 -1.21
C SER A 144 -6.17 -7.83 -1.80
N LEU A 145 -6.29 -9.02 -1.21
CA LEU A 145 -7.29 -10.02 -1.62
C LEU A 145 -8.72 -9.45 -1.62
N ALA A 146 -9.04 -8.58 -0.67
CA ALA A 146 -10.35 -7.92 -0.61
C ALA A 146 -10.60 -7.00 -1.82
N ARG A 147 -9.63 -6.17 -2.21
CA ARG A 147 -9.76 -5.30 -3.40
C ARG A 147 -9.82 -6.09 -4.68
N VAL A 148 -8.98 -7.12 -4.76
CA VAL A 148 -8.98 -8.08 -5.85
C VAL A 148 -10.40 -8.66 -6.02
N PHE A 149 -10.96 -9.23 -4.95
CA PHE A 149 -12.28 -9.82 -4.97
C PHE A 149 -13.35 -8.79 -5.37
N ALA A 150 -13.30 -7.58 -4.81
CA ALA A 150 -14.23 -6.51 -5.15
C ALA A 150 -14.20 -6.14 -6.65
N TYR A 151 -13.01 -6.09 -7.27
CA TYR A 151 -12.91 -5.86 -8.72
C TYR A 151 -13.45 -7.02 -9.54
N HIS A 152 -13.30 -8.27 -9.09
CA HIS A 152 -13.87 -9.42 -9.77
C HIS A 152 -15.40 -9.37 -9.72
N VAL A 153 -15.98 -9.07 -8.56
CA VAL A 153 -17.43 -8.87 -8.41
C VAL A 153 -17.91 -7.74 -9.33
N LEU A 154 -17.21 -6.61 -9.35
CA LEU A 154 -17.56 -5.49 -10.22
C LEU A 154 -17.49 -5.85 -11.71
N ALA A 155 -16.47 -6.59 -12.13
CA ALA A 155 -16.32 -7.05 -13.51
C ALA A 155 -17.45 -8.01 -13.93
N LEU A 156 -17.94 -8.85 -13.00
CA LEU A 156 -19.02 -9.79 -13.24
C LEU A 156 -20.41 -9.15 -13.16
N ALA A 157 -20.55 -7.98 -12.54
CA ALA A 157 -21.84 -7.30 -12.38
C ALA A 157 -22.52 -6.98 -13.72
N GLY A 158 -21.75 -6.53 -14.72
CA GLY A 158 -22.25 -6.23 -16.07
C GLY A 158 -22.81 -7.46 -16.79
N PRO A 159 -22.00 -8.53 -16.98
CA PRO A 159 -22.48 -9.80 -17.54
C PRO A 159 -23.67 -10.40 -16.80
N PHE A 160 -23.67 -10.32 -15.46
CA PHE A 160 -24.78 -10.80 -14.64
C PHE A 160 -26.06 -9.99 -14.89
N ALA A 161 -25.97 -8.66 -14.96
CA ALA A 161 -27.11 -7.81 -15.28
C ALA A 161 -27.64 -8.09 -16.70
N PHE A 162 -26.75 -8.28 -17.67
CA PHE A 162 -27.12 -8.70 -19.02
C PHE A 162 -27.90 -10.02 -19.00
N TRP A 163 -27.38 -11.03 -18.29
CA TRP A 163 -28.04 -12.33 -18.15
C TRP A 163 -29.45 -12.18 -17.56
N VAL A 164 -29.62 -11.39 -16.49
CA VAL A 164 -30.96 -11.17 -15.89
C VAL A 164 -31.92 -10.49 -16.88
N VAL A 165 -31.46 -9.45 -17.59
CA VAL A 165 -32.29 -8.75 -18.59
C VAL A 165 -32.66 -9.66 -19.76
N TRP A 166 -31.72 -10.48 -20.23
CA TRP A 166 -31.94 -11.47 -21.29
C TRP A 166 -33.06 -12.44 -20.94
N GLN A 167 -33.00 -12.99 -19.72
CA GLN A 167 -33.96 -13.98 -19.24
C GLN A 167 -35.35 -13.39 -18.97
N THR A 168 -35.42 -12.16 -18.46
CA THR A 168 -36.68 -11.61 -17.92
C THR A 168 -37.37 -10.62 -18.85
N LYS A 169 -36.62 -9.87 -19.66
CA LYS A 169 -37.17 -8.74 -20.44
C LYS A 169 -37.09 -8.94 -21.94
N LEU A 170 -36.12 -9.71 -22.43
CA LEU A 170 -35.92 -9.91 -23.87
C LEU A 170 -36.68 -11.11 -24.44
N GLY A 171 -37.47 -11.81 -23.61
CA GLY A 171 -38.29 -12.95 -24.06
C GLY A 171 -37.49 -14.19 -24.46
N HIS A 172 -36.21 -14.25 -24.08
CA HIS A 172 -35.30 -15.36 -24.37
C HIS A 172 -35.12 -16.31 -23.16
N GLY A 173 -36.17 -16.51 -22.37
CA GLY A 173 -36.09 -17.20 -21.07
C GLY A 173 -35.52 -18.63 -21.10
N ASP A 174 -35.59 -19.29 -22.25
CA ASP A 174 -35.09 -20.66 -22.45
C ASP A 174 -33.67 -20.71 -23.05
N ASP A 175 -33.10 -19.58 -23.48
CA ASP A 175 -31.78 -19.50 -24.11
C ASP A 175 -30.67 -19.19 -23.09
N TRP A 176 -30.37 -20.17 -22.25
CA TRP A 176 -29.39 -20.03 -21.16
C TRP A 176 -27.96 -20.03 -21.69
N GLN A 177 -27.72 -20.70 -22.81
CA GLN A 177 -26.39 -20.84 -23.39
C GLN A 177 -25.90 -19.49 -23.93
N ASN A 178 -26.66 -18.82 -24.79
CA ASN A 178 -26.23 -17.53 -25.34
C ASN A 178 -26.17 -16.44 -24.27
N ALA A 179 -27.09 -16.46 -23.30
CA ALA A 179 -27.08 -15.56 -22.15
C ALA A 179 -25.78 -15.66 -21.32
N SER A 180 -25.16 -16.84 -21.26
CA SER A 180 -23.97 -17.09 -20.45
C SER A 180 -22.65 -16.68 -21.12
N ILE A 181 -22.64 -16.41 -22.42
CA ILE A 181 -21.42 -16.12 -23.18
C ILE A 181 -20.64 -14.94 -22.58
N PRO A 182 -21.23 -13.76 -22.28
CA PRO A 182 -20.48 -12.64 -21.70
C PRO A 182 -19.86 -12.98 -20.33
N PHE A 183 -20.54 -13.79 -19.53
CA PHE A 183 -20.04 -14.22 -18.23
C PHE A 183 -18.83 -15.15 -18.40
N ALA A 184 -18.94 -16.14 -19.29
CA ALA A 184 -17.85 -17.07 -19.60
C ALA A 184 -16.60 -16.33 -20.13
N VAL A 185 -16.79 -15.35 -21.02
CA VAL A 185 -15.70 -14.52 -21.55
C VAL A 185 -14.98 -13.78 -20.41
N VAL A 186 -15.72 -13.13 -19.50
CA VAL A 186 -15.10 -12.43 -18.36
C VAL A 186 -14.38 -13.40 -17.43
N CYS A 187 -14.92 -14.58 -17.16
CA CYS A 187 -14.23 -15.61 -16.37
C CYS A 187 -12.90 -16.06 -17.00
N VAL A 188 -12.85 -16.24 -18.32
CA VAL A 188 -11.62 -16.58 -19.05
C VAL A 188 -10.60 -15.45 -18.92
N LEU A 189 -11.01 -14.20 -19.13
CA LEU A 189 -10.12 -13.03 -19.02
C LEU A 189 -9.57 -12.87 -17.59
N LEU A 190 -10.39 -13.05 -16.57
CA LEU A 190 -9.95 -13.02 -15.18
C LEU A 190 -8.96 -14.16 -14.88
N SER A 191 -9.17 -15.35 -15.44
CA SER A 191 -8.24 -16.48 -15.29
C SER A 191 -6.88 -16.18 -15.92
N MET A 192 -6.85 -15.58 -17.11
CA MET A 192 -5.62 -15.17 -17.79
C MET A 192 -4.85 -14.09 -17.00
N PHE A 193 -5.55 -13.17 -16.34
CA PHE A 193 -4.92 -12.14 -15.51
C PHE A 193 -4.07 -12.72 -14.37
N TRP A 194 -4.49 -13.83 -13.77
CA TRP A 194 -3.77 -14.47 -12.67
C TRP A 194 -2.55 -15.28 -13.09
N PHE A 195 -2.53 -15.76 -14.33
CA PHE A 195 -1.52 -16.70 -14.80
C PHE A 195 -0.07 -16.18 -14.62
N PRO A 196 0.28 -14.93 -14.99
CA PRO A 196 1.63 -14.40 -14.78
C PRO A 196 1.98 -14.11 -13.32
N LEU A 197 0.97 -13.93 -12.45
CA LEU A 197 1.16 -13.64 -11.03
C LEU A 197 1.47 -14.92 -10.23
N LEU A 198 0.95 -16.06 -10.67
CA LEU A 198 1.21 -17.38 -10.07
C LEU A 198 2.57 -17.97 -10.48
N GLN A 199 3.14 -17.53 -11.61
CA GLN A 199 4.47 -17.99 -12.05
C GLN A 199 5.64 -17.32 -11.33
N LYS A 200 5.39 -16.24 -10.57
CA LYS A 200 6.42 -15.46 -9.86
C LYS A 200 6.46 -15.70 -8.34
N SER A 201 5.69 -16.66 -7.83
CA SER A 201 5.74 -17.15 -6.44
C SER A 201 6.51 -18.45 -6.36
#